data_AF-A0A402DMD2-F1
#
_entry.id   AF-A0A402DMD2-F1
#
_cell.length_a   1.000
_cell.length_b   1.000
_cell.length_c   1.000
_cell.angle_alpha   90.00
_cell.angle_beta   90.00
_cell.angle_gamma   90.00
#
_symmetry.space_group_name_H-M   'P 1'
#
loop_
_entity.id
_entity.type
_entity.pdbx_description
1 polymer ?
#
loop_
_entity_poly.entity_id
_entity_poly.type
_entity_poly.pdbx_seq_one_letter_code
_entity_poly.pdbx_strand_id
1 'polypeptide(L)'
;MGLPQLPDDRAEVDVDAAEAARLDSQELDPNDAYAETLGAAGQAEYYATLTGSDGPDGPQPDPTGGCYGRSDAAVPASDDEGRGALAEQYGQLFAGMGSLRMRGLQADTRVADLNARWYGCVLDAGYDLSPPEGVDVDTFSPVDTYFLAVRTPPGGVAGYPGELETADDIPVEERYLVGSAEERAIAVVDFDCRVATDYEQTLVSALVDLEAQFVAAHRQELDELLAAVELGQA
;
A
#
# COMPACT_ATOMS: atom_id res chain seq x y z
N MET A 1 0.72 3.47 25.04
CA MET A 1 2.08 3.72 24.52
C MET A 1 2.03 5.07 23.86
N GLY A 2 2.83 6.04 24.30
CA GLY A 2 2.83 7.38 23.70
C GLY A 2 3.48 7.32 22.32
N LEU A 3 2.89 7.99 21.33
CA LEU A 3 3.50 8.17 20.02
C LEU A 3 4.88 8.83 20.20
N PRO A 4 5.91 8.41 19.43
CA PRO A 4 7.20 9.08 19.47
C PRO A 4 7.00 10.56 19.12
N GLN A 5 7.44 11.46 20.01
CA GLN A 5 7.53 12.88 19.66
C GLN A 5 8.60 13.02 18.58
N LEU A 6 8.17 13.38 17.36
CA LEU A 6 9.09 13.84 16.34
C LEU A 6 9.75 15.13 16.83
N PRO A 7 11.05 15.34 16.58
CA PRO A 7 11.70 16.58 16.99
C PRO A 7 11.02 17.80 16.34
N ASP A 8 11.23 18.99 16.91
CA ASP A 8 10.75 20.27 16.34
C ASP A 8 11.65 20.75 15.19
N ASP A 9 12.18 19.81 14.41
CA ASP A 9 13.10 19.99 13.29
C ASP A 9 12.34 20.26 11.97
N ARG A 10 11.20 20.94 12.06
CA ARG A 10 10.52 21.59 10.90
C ARG A 10 11.39 22.65 10.20
N ALA A 11 12.63 22.84 10.66
CA ALA A 11 13.64 23.64 9.98
C ALA A 11 14.22 22.86 8.79
N GLU A 12 13.76 23.24 7.60
CA GLU A 12 14.38 22.98 6.28
C GLU A 12 15.00 21.59 6.14
N VAL A 13 14.15 20.57 5.99
CA VAL A 13 14.58 19.36 5.31
C VAL A 13 14.88 19.76 3.86
N ASP A 14 16.17 19.74 3.51
CA ASP A 14 16.61 19.85 2.12
C ASP A 14 16.12 18.60 1.39
N VAL A 15 14.95 18.74 0.76
CA VAL A 15 14.27 17.64 0.06
C VAL A 15 15.10 17.17 -1.12
N ASP A 16 15.86 18.06 -1.76
CA ASP A 16 16.76 17.69 -2.84
C ASP A 16 17.89 16.81 -2.29
N ALA A 17 18.45 17.13 -1.12
CA ALA A 17 19.44 16.29 -0.47
C ALA A 17 18.85 14.96 0.05
N ALA A 18 17.62 14.97 0.57
CA ALA A 18 16.95 13.75 1.06
C ALA A 18 16.53 12.83 -0.09
N GLU A 19 16.07 13.38 -1.21
CA GLU A 19 15.72 12.63 -2.40
C GLU A 19 16.96 12.16 -3.18
N ALA A 20 18.00 12.99 -3.28
CA ALA A 20 19.30 12.55 -3.80
C ALA A 20 19.87 11.43 -2.93
N ALA A 21 19.79 11.54 -1.59
CA ALA A 21 20.19 10.47 -0.69
C ALA A 21 19.30 9.23 -0.82
N ARG A 22 17.99 9.38 -1.11
CA ARG A 22 17.07 8.25 -1.38
C ARG A 22 17.32 7.59 -2.72
N LEU A 23 17.70 8.35 -3.74
CA LEU A 23 18.08 7.84 -5.06
C LEU A 23 19.45 7.16 -5.00
N ASP A 24 20.39 7.71 -4.22
CA ASP A 24 21.69 7.09 -3.91
C ASP A 24 21.54 5.89 -2.95
N SER A 25 20.48 5.89 -2.13
CA SER A 25 20.03 4.77 -1.30
C SER A 25 18.89 3.97 -1.92
N GLN A 26 18.64 4.10 -3.24
CA GLN A 26 18.04 2.96 -3.94
C GLN A 26 19.09 1.90 -3.74
N GLU A 27 18.82 1.04 -2.76
CA GLU A 27 19.68 -0.06 -2.40
C GLU A 27 19.77 -0.85 -3.69
N LEU A 28 20.82 -0.56 -4.49
CA LEU A 28 21.11 -1.24 -5.73
C LEU A 28 20.95 -2.70 -5.36
N ASP A 29 19.99 -3.39 -5.97
CA ASP A 29 19.74 -4.78 -5.62
C ASP A 29 21.13 -5.43 -5.62
N PRO A 30 21.61 -5.96 -4.48
CA PRO A 30 22.96 -6.50 -4.42
C PRO A 30 23.20 -7.55 -5.52
N ASN A 31 22.12 -8.16 -6.02
CA ASN A 31 22.12 -9.03 -7.17
C ASN A 31 22.34 -8.30 -8.50
N ASP A 32 21.74 -7.12 -8.71
CA ASP A 32 21.97 -6.26 -9.88
C ASP A 32 23.41 -5.75 -9.89
N ALA A 33 23.91 -5.23 -8.75
CA ALA A 33 25.29 -4.77 -8.62
C ALA A 33 26.30 -5.91 -8.89
N TYR A 34 26.02 -7.14 -8.44
CA TYR A 34 26.83 -8.30 -8.77
C TYR A 34 26.70 -8.70 -10.25
N ALA A 35 25.50 -8.72 -10.81
CA ALA A 35 25.26 -9.04 -12.22
C ALA A 35 25.99 -8.06 -13.14
N GLU A 36 26.06 -6.77 -12.80
CA GLU A 36 26.85 -5.77 -13.53
C GLU A 36 28.35 -6.05 -13.55
N THR A 37 28.89 -6.74 -12.54
CA THR A 37 30.30 -7.20 -12.57
C THR A 37 30.54 -8.36 -13.54
N LEU A 38 29.47 -9.05 -13.94
CA LEU A 38 29.53 -10.11 -14.93
C LEU A 38 29.46 -9.46 -16.32
N GLY A 39 30.41 -9.76 -17.20
CA GLY A 39 30.26 -9.39 -18.62
C GLY A 39 28.98 -9.99 -19.21
N ALA A 40 28.54 -9.52 -20.39
CA ALA A 40 27.25 -9.90 -20.99
C ALA A 40 26.95 -11.42 -21.00
N ALA A 41 27.96 -12.26 -21.25
CA ALA A 41 27.79 -13.72 -21.21
C ALA A 41 27.54 -14.27 -19.79
N GLY A 42 28.16 -13.66 -18.77
CA GLY A 42 27.95 -14.03 -17.37
C GLY A 42 26.62 -13.53 -16.82
N GLN A 43 26.14 -12.36 -17.25
CA GLN A 43 24.78 -11.90 -16.95
C GLN A 43 23.72 -12.83 -17.51
N ALA A 44 23.87 -13.26 -18.77
CA ALA A 44 22.96 -14.22 -19.39
C ALA A 44 22.89 -15.53 -18.60
N GLU A 45 24.04 -16.07 -18.16
CA GLU A 45 24.09 -17.29 -17.35
C GLU A 45 23.49 -17.10 -15.94
N TYR A 46 23.73 -15.95 -15.33
CA TYR A 46 23.18 -15.59 -14.02
C TYR A 46 21.65 -15.60 -14.03
N TYR A 47 21.04 -14.90 -14.99
CA TYR A 47 19.59 -14.87 -15.12
C TYR A 47 19.03 -16.21 -15.60
N ALA A 48 19.70 -16.91 -16.51
CA ALA A 48 19.31 -18.26 -16.90
C ALA A 48 19.28 -19.24 -15.72
N THR A 49 20.22 -19.11 -14.78
CA THR A 49 20.24 -19.91 -13.55
C THR A 49 19.12 -19.52 -12.59
N LEU A 50 18.82 -18.22 -12.47
CA LEU A 50 17.85 -17.68 -11.53
C LEU A 50 16.41 -17.97 -11.97
N THR A 51 16.05 -17.64 -13.21
CA THR A 51 14.67 -17.68 -13.74
C THR A 51 14.43 -18.79 -14.78
N GLY A 52 15.49 -19.45 -15.27
CA GLY A 52 15.42 -20.39 -16.40
C GLY A 52 15.87 -19.76 -17.72
N SER A 53 16.06 -20.58 -18.75
CA SER A 53 16.72 -20.19 -20.02
C SER A 53 16.05 -19.06 -20.79
N ASP A 54 14.79 -18.76 -20.48
CA ASP A 54 13.99 -17.78 -21.21
C ASP A 54 13.99 -16.39 -20.53
N GLY A 55 14.70 -16.25 -19.40
CA GLY A 55 14.77 -15.01 -18.63
C GLY A 55 13.46 -14.67 -17.89
N PRO A 56 13.36 -13.50 -17.23
CA PRO A 56 12.16 -13.08 -16.51
C PRO A 56 10.95 -12.79 -17.41
N ASP A 57 11.19 -12.49 -18.70
CA ASP A 57 10.16 -12.11 -19.70
C ASP A 57 9.86 -13.24 -20.73
N GLY A 58 10.29 -14.46 -20.43
CA GLY A 58 10.15 -15.62 -21.32
C GLY A 58 8.70 -16.04 -21.59
N PRO A 59 8.34 -16.44 -22.82
CA PRO A 59 6.97 -16.81 -23.20
C PRO A 59 6.52 -18.19 -22.68
N GLN A 60 7.40 -18.95 -22.04
CA GLN A 60 7.11 -20.27 -21.48
C GLN A 60 7.79 -20.42 -20.12
N PRO A 61 7.08 -20.83 -19.06
CA PRO A 61 7.73 -21.28 -17.84
C PRO A 61 8.50 -22.56 -18.18
N ASP A 62 9.84 -22.49 -18.18
CA ASP A 62 10.68 -23.68 -18.10
C ASP A 62 10.19 -24.50 -16.89
N PRO A 63 9.87 -25.80 -17.03
CA PRO A 63 9.39 -26.63 -15.91
C PRO A 63 10.40 -26.78 -14.77
N THR A 64 11.63 -26.31 -14.94
CA THR A 64 12.63 -26.19 -13.86
C THR A 64 12.79 -24.77 -13.32
N GLY A 65 12.32 -23.74 -14.06
CA GLY A 65 12.25 -22.31 -13.70
C GLY A 65 13.48 -21.72 -13.02
N GLY A 66 14.66 -22.28 -13.29
CA GLY A 66 15.88 -21.91 -12.57
C GLY A 66 15.77 -22.14 -11.05
N CYS A 67 16.38 -21.25 -10.28
CA CYS A 67 16.27 -21.27 -8.82
C CYS A 67 14.86 -20.91 -8.34
N TYR A 68 14.14 -20.01 -9.04
CA TYR A 68 12.76 -19.65 -8.69
C TYR A 68 11.81 -20.84 -8.82
N GLY A 69 11.76 -21.48 -9.99
CA GLY A 69 10.91 -22.65 -10.22
C GLY A 69 11.25 -23.83 -9.32
N ARG A 70 12.54 -24.06 -9.03
CA ARG A 70 12.93 -25.08 -8.02
C ARG A 70 12.49 -24.72 -6.61
N SER A 71 12.49 -23.43 -6.24
CA SER A 71 12.03 -22.99 -4.92
C SER A 71 10.51 -23.12 -4.82
N ASP A 72 9.77 -22.68 -5.84
CA ASP A 72 8.32 -22.82 -5.94
C ASP A 72 7.87 -24.28 -5.95
N ALA A 73 8.66 -25.18 -6.57
CA ALA A 73 8.40 -26.62 -6.54
C ALA A 73 8.86 -27.32 -5.25
N ALA A 74 9.80 -26.74 -4.50
CA ALA A 74 10.30 -27.27 -3.24
C ALA A 74 9.47 -26.83 -2.04
N VAL A 75 8.81 -25.67 -2.14
CA VAL A 75 7.59 -25.42 -1.38
C VAL A 75 6.59 -26.43 -1.92
N PRO A 76 6.06 -27.37 -1.11
CA PRO A 76 4.94 -28.18 -1.56
C PRO A 76 3.92 -27.18 -2.09
N ALA A 77 3.57 -27.26 -3.39
CA ALA A 77 2.49 -26.47 -3.95
C ALA A 77 1.40 -26.55 -2.91
N SER A 78 1.14 -25.43 -2.24
CA SER A 78 0.30 -25.43 -1.07
C SER A 78 -1.04 -25.92 -1.57
N ASP A 79 -1.38 -27.20 -1.32
CA ASP A 79 -2.21 -28.00 -2.21
C ASP A 79 -3.30 -27.10 -2.80
N ASP A 80 -3.21 -26.76 -4.09
CA ASP A 80 -4.25 -25.94 -4.71
C ASP A 80 -5.62 -26.64 -4.59
N GLU A 81 -5.60 -27.97 -4.37
CA GLU A 81 -6.77 -28.78 -4.02
C GLU A 81 -7.24 -28.59 -2.58
N GLY A 82 -6.35 -28.40 -1.61
CA GLY A 82 -6.70 -28.27 -0.19
C GLY A 82 -6.89 -26.82 0.27
N ARG A 83 -6.10 -25.86 -0.24
CA ARG A 83 -6.47 -24.43 -0.26
C ARG A 83 -7.73 -24.22 -1.10
N GLY A 84 -7.90 -24.96 -2.20
CA GLY A 84 -9.12 -24.95 -3.02
C GLY A 84 -10.34 -25.44 -2.25
N ALA A 85 -10.24 -26.59 -1.58
CA ALA A 85 -11.32 -27.16 -0.76
C ALA A 85 -11.66 -26.26 0.43
N LEU A 86 -10.66 -25.70 1.13
CA LEU A 86 -10.90 -24.72 2.19
C LEU A 86 -11.47 -23.41 1.64
N ALA A 87 -11.03 -22.94 0.48
CA ALA A 87 -11.59 -21.75 -0.15
C ALA A 87 -13.04 -21.98 -0.64
N GLU A 88 -13.37 -23.18 -1.10
CA GLU A 88 -14.75 -23.56 -1.44
C GLU A 88 -15.64 -23.63 -0.19
N GLN A 89 -15.15 -24.25 0.89
CA GLN A 89 -15.91 -24.44 2.12
C GLN A 89 -16.04 -23.15 2.95
N TYR A 90 -14.97 -22.36 3.06
CA TYR A 90 -14.87 -21.17 3.91
C TYR A 90 -14.71 -19.86 3.12
N GLY A 91 -14.99 -19.87 1.82
CA GLY A 91 -14.79 -18.71 0.95
C GLY A 91 -15.51 -17.45 1.41
N GLN A 92 -16.71 -17.56 1.99
CA GLN A 92 -17.43 -16.42 2.58
C GLN A 92 -16.74 -15.88 3.82
N LEU A 93 -16.17 -16.75 4.67
CA LEU A 93 -15.42 -16.36 5.86
C LEU A 93 -14.14 -15.60 5.46
N PHE A 94 -13.40 -16.11 4.47
CA PHE A 94 -12.22 -15.42 3.92
C PHE A 94 -12.58 -14.07 3.28
N ALA A 95 -13.63 -14.03 2.46
CA ALA A 95 -14.13 -12.79 1.88
C ALA A 95 -14.55 -11.79 2.97
N GLY A 96 -15.17 -12.26 4.05
CA GLY A 96 -15.54 -11.47 5.22
C GLY A 96 -14.32 -10.84 5.90
N MET A 97 -13.31 -11.67 6.24
CA MET A 97 -12.06 -11.20 6.85
C MET A 97 -11.35 -10.14 5.99
N GLY A 98 -11.21 -10.39 4.67
CA GLY A 98 -10.59 -9.43 3.76
C GLY A 98 -11.40 -8.12 3.60
N SER A 99 -12.71 -8.17 3.85
CA SER A 99 -13.60 -7.02 3.71
C SER A 99 -13.68 -6.14 4.95
N LEU A 100 -13.31 -6.63 6.14
CA LEU A 100 -13.43 -5.86 7.39
C LEU A 100 -12.66 -4.54 7.32
N ARG A 101 -11.41 -4.59 6.86
CA ARG A 101 -10.55 -3.40 6.78
C ARG A 101 -11.05 -2.40 5.75
N MET A 102 -11.48 -2.86 4.58
CA MET A 102 -11.90 -1.97 3.50
C MET A 102 -13.35 -1.50 3.68
N ARG A 103 -14.31 -2.43 3.75
CA ARG A 103 -15.75 -2.11 3.79
C ARG A 103 -16.25 -1.86 5.21
N GLY A 104 -15.72 -2.58 6.19
CA GLY A 104 -16.12 -2.43 7.59
C GLY A 104 -15.78 -1.04 8.13
N LEU A 105 -14.54 -0.58 7.92
CA LEU A 105 -14.14 0.78 8.33
C LEU A 105 -14.88 1.87 7.54
N GLN A 106 -15.10 1.69 6.24
CA GLN A 106 -15.87 2.65 5.43
C GLN A 106 -17.32 2.80 5.90
N ALA A 107 -17.93 1.72 6.41
CA ALA A 107 -19.30 1.74 6.91
C ALA A 107 -19.40 2.15 8.40
N ASP A 108 -18.27 2.28 9.11
CA ASP A 108 -18.28 2.59 10.54
C ASP A 108 -18.50 4.10 10.76
N THR A 109 -19.61 4.44 11.42
CA THR A 109 -19.98 5.83 11.72
C THR A 109 -18.91 6.59 12.51
N ARG A 110 -18.10 5.90 13.33
CA ARG A 110 -17.01 6.53 14.09
C ARG A 110 -15.88 6.97 13.17
N VAL A 111 -15.65 6.22 12.10
CA VAL A 111 -14.66 6.54 11.06
C VAL A 111 -15.18 7.67 10.18
N ALA A 112 -16.46 7.65 9.79
CA ALA A 112 -17.07 8.77 9.06
C ALA A 112 -16.99 10.09 9.86
N ASP A 113 -17.36 10.06 11.16
CA ASP A 113 -17.24 11.21 12.04
C ASP A 113 -15.79 11.66 12.24
N LEU A 114 -14.85 10.71 12.25
CA LEU A 114 -13.42 11.00 12.33
C LEU A 114 -12.91 11.71 11.07
N ASN A 115 -13.29 11.21 9.88
CA ASN A 115 -12.96 11.82 8.60
C ASN A 115 -13.48 13.25 8.53
N ALA A 116 -14.73 13.49 8.93
CA ALA A 116 -15.32 14.82 8.95
C ALA A 116 -14.58 15.79 9.87
N ARG A 117 -14.15 15.34 11.07
CA ARG A 117 -13.35 16.17 12.00
C ARG A 117 -11.96 16.48 11.45
N TRP A 118 -11.29 15.48 10.88
CA TRP A 118 -9.98 15.67 10.27
C TRP A 118 -10.07 16.65 9.09
N TYR A 119 -11.05 16.45 8.20
CA TYR A 119 -11.28 17.34 7.06
C TYR A 119 -11.56 18.78 7.50
N GLY A 120 -12.42 18.98 8.51
CA GLY A 120 -12.68 20.30 9.08
C GLY A 120 -11.42 20.98 9.61
N CYS A 121 -10.52 20.23 10.27
CA CYS A 121 -9.23 20.75 10.73
C CYS A 121 -8.34 21.21 9.57
N VAL A 122 -8.26 20.43 8.48
CA VAL A 122 -7.45 20.79 7.31
C VAL A 122 -8.03 22.02 6.60
N LEU A 123 -9.35 22.11 6.52
CA LEU A 123 -10.05 23.28 5.97
C LEU A 123 -9.81 24.54 6.82
N ASP A 124 -9.87 24.43 8.16
CA ASP A 124 -9.57 25.53 9.09
C ASP A 124 -8.10 25.99 8.98
N ALA A 125 -7.20 25.11 8.57
CA ALA A 125 -5.80 25.42 8.25
C ALA A 125 -5.62 26.08 6.86
N GLY A 126 -6.70 26.26 6.10
CA GLY A 126 -6.72 26.96 4.81
C GLY A 126 -6.57 26.08 3.58
N TYR A 127 -6.63 24.75 3.74
CA TYR A 127 -6.51 23.80 2.64
C TYR A 127 -7.86 23.13 2.37
N ASP A 128 -8.48 23.47 1.25
CA ASP A 128 -9.68 22.78 0.78
C ASP A 128 -9.27 21.54 -0.04
N LEU A 129 -9.38 20.38 0.60
CA LEU A 129 -9.12 19.08 -0.01
C LEU A 129 -10.40 18.38 -0.45
N SER A 130 -11.51 19.11 -0.59
CA SER A 130 -12.77 18.53 -1.06
C SER A 130 -12.50 17.75 -2.35
N PRO A 131 -12.99 16.51 -2.45
CA PRO A 131 -12.90 15.82 -3.70
C PRO A 131 -13.77 16.55 -4.75
N PRO A 132 -13.52 16.33 -6.05
CA PRO A 132 -14.34 16.90 -7.10
C PRO A 132 -15.83 16.61 -6.93
N GLU A 133 -16.67 17.46 -7.50
CA GLU A 133 -18.13 17.29 -7.50
C GLU A 133 -18.53 15.86 -7.93
N GLY A 134 -19.30 15.16 -7.10
CA GLY A 134 -19.75 13.79 -7.34
C GLY A 134 -19.00 12.69 -6.57
N VAL A 135 -18.00 13.04 -5.75
CA VAL A 135 -17.34 12.12 -4.81
C VAL A 135 -17.80 12.42 -3.39
N ASP A 136 -18.26 11.39 -2.65
CA ASP A 136 -18.74 11.55 -1.27
C ASP A 136 -17.58 11.85 -0.31
N VAL A 137 -17.64 13.03 0.33
CA VAL A 137 -16.69 13.51 1.34
C VAL A 137 -16.58 12.57 2.56
N ASP A 138 -17.63 11.80 2.86
CA ASP A 138 -17.67 10.90 4.02
C ASP A 138 -16.72 9.70 3.88
N THR A 139 -16.33 9.38 2.65
CA THR A 139 -15.33 8.35 2.33
C THR A 139 -13.93 8.91 2.13
N PHE A 140 -13.79 10.24 2.14
CA PHE A 140 -12.55 10.93 1.89
C PHE A 140 -11.67 10.92 3.15
N SER A 141 -10.52 10.26 3.04
CA SER A 141 -9.57 10.03 4.11
C SER A 141 -8.23 10.73 3.82
N PRO A 142 -7.33 10.79 4.80
CA PRO A 142 -5.97 11.28 4.57
C PRO A 142 -5.19 10.52 3.48
N VAL A 143 -5.52 9.25 3.24
CA VAL A 143 -4.93 8.46 2.16
C VAL A 143 -5.38 8.99 0.79
N ASP A 144 -6.64 9.42 0.68
CA ASP A 144 -7.17 10.02 -0.55
C ASP A 144 -6.52 11.37 -0.83
N THR A 145 -6.11 12.11 0.21
CA THR A 145 -5.31 13.34 0.07
C THR A 145 -3.93 13.06 -0.50
N TYR A 146 -3.25 12.01 -0.02
CA TYR A 146 -1.98 11.58 -0.61
C TYR A 146 -2.18 11.22 -2.09
N PHE A 147 -3.20 10.43 -2.42
CA PHE A 147 -3.48 10.09 -3.81
C PHE A 147 -3.87 11.30 -4.65
N LEU A 148 -4.56 12.28 -4.08
CA LEU A 148 -4.87 13.54 -4.74
C LEU A 148 -3.60 14.34 -5.02
N ALA A 149 -2.66 14.43 -4.06
CA ALA A 149 -1.38 15.12 -4.23
C ALA A 149 -0.50 14.47 -5.31
N VAL A 150 -0.42 13.13 -5.32
CA VAL A 150 0.28 12.33 -6.36
C VAL A 150 -0.37 12.44 -7.73
N ARG A 151 -1.61 12.95 -7.82
CA ARG A 151 -2.36 13.09 -9.08
C ARG A 151 -2.54 14.52 -9.53
N THR A 152 -2.26 15.49 -8.66
CA THR A 152 -2.47 16.91 -8.94
C THR A 152 -1.17 17.51 -9.50
N PRO A 153 -1.19 18.05 -10.73
CA PRO A 153 -0.04 18.76 -11.28
C PRO A 153 0.13 20.14 -10.60
N PRO A 154 1.31 20.78 -10.73
CA PRO A 154 1.61 22.09 -10.11
C PRO A 154 0.65 23.23 -10.46
N GLY A 155 -0.08 23.11 -11.58
CA GLY A 155 -1.15 24.04 -11.95
C GLY A 155 -2.39 24.00 -11.04
N GLY A 156 -2.42 23.12 -10.03
CA GLY A 156 -3.48 23.04 -9.02
C GLY A 156 -4.79 22.44 -9.54
N VAL A 157 -4.81 21.91 -10.76
CA VAL A 157 -6.00 21.25 -11.33
C VAL A 157 -6.07 19.84 -10.76
N ALA A 158 -6.84 19.66 -9.69
CA ALA A 158 -7.19 18.35 -9.17
C ALA A 158 -7.85 17.52 -10.29
N GLY A 159 -7.11 16.55 -10.81
CA GLY A 159 -7.58 15.66 -11.86
C GLY A 159 -7.06 14.26 -11.60
N TYR A 160 -7.90 13.25 -11.78
CA TYR A 160 -7.38 11.93 -12.14
C TYR A 160 -6.54 12.15 -13.39
N PRO A 161 -5.23 11.84 -13.43
CA PRO A 161 -4.50 11.84 -14.68
C PRO A 161 -5.27 10.89 -15.61
N GLY A 162 -5.97 11.50 -16.57
CA GLY A 162 -6.54 10.75 -17.67
C GLY A 162 -5.41 10.00 -18.35
N GLU A 163 -5.75 8.85 -18.90
CA GLU A 163 -4.89 7.89 -19.62
C GLU A 163 -4.13 8.47 -20.84
N LEU A 164 -3.92 9.79 -20.94
CA LEU A 164 -3.61 10.51 -22.17
C LEU A 164 -2.34 11.37 -22.16
N GLU A 165 -1.58 11.46 -21.06
CA GLU A 165 -0.24 12.05 -21.09
C GLU A 165 0.76 11.10 -20.42
N THR A 166 1.79 10.68 -21.16
CA THR A 166 2.88 9.90 -20.60
C THR A 166 3.72 10.82 -19.72
N ALA A 167 3.92 10.41 -18.46
CA ALA A 167 4.63 11.19 -17.45
C ALA A 167 6.04 11.66 -17.89
N ASP A 168 6.62 11.07 -18.94
CA ASP A 168 7.99 11.27 -19.38
C ASP A 168 8.33 12.67 -19.93
N ASP A 169 7.34 13.44 -20.44
CA ASP A 169 7.57 14.75 -21.08
C ASP A 169 7.53 15.96 -20.12
N ILE A 170 7.16 15.73 -18.86
CA ILE A 170 7.08 16.78 -17.84
C ILE A 170 8.34 16.66 -16.95
N PRO A 171 9.07 17.75 -16.60
CA PRO A 171 10.13 17.69 -15.60
C PRO A 171 9.64 17.05 -14.29
N VAL A 172 10.45 16.26 -13.59
CA VAL A 172 9.96 15.46 -12.44
C VAL A 172 9.39 16.34 -11.34
N GLU A 173 9.97 17.54 -11.18
CA GLU A 173 9.59 18.61 -10.27
C GLU A 173 8.26 19.27 -10.66
N GLU A 174 7.80 19.04 -11.90
CA GLU A 174 6.60 19.61 -12.49
C GLU A 174 5.49 18.56 -12.74
N ARG A 175 5.77 17.27 -12.50
CA ARG A 175 4.80 16.18 -12.77
C ARG A 175 3.64 16.18 -11.79
N TYR A 176 3.94 16.37 -10.50
CA TYR A 176 3.00 16.22 -9.39
C TYR A 176 3.33 17.21 -8.27
N LEU A 177 2.41 17.41 -7.32
CA LEU A 177 2.71 18.20 -6.12
C LEU A 177 3.79 17.55 -5.24
N VAL A 178 4.10 16.27 -5.43
CA VAL A 178 5.10 15.53 -4.62
C VAL A 178 6.45 16.26 -4.61
N GLY A 179 6.96 16.59 -3.42
CA GLY A 179 8.25 17.30 -3.28
C GLY A 179 8.16 18.82 -3.45
N SER A 180 6.98 19.38 -3.75
CA SER A 180 6.76 20.83 -3.75
C SER A 180 6.68 21.41 -2.33
N ALA A 181 6.80 22.74 -2.20
CA ALA A 181 6.60 23.42 -0.92
C ALA A 181 5.14 23.31 -0.47
N GLU A 182 4.21 23.32 -1.42
CA GLU A 182 2.77 23.20 -1.21
C GLU A 182 2.39 21.81 -0.67
N GLU A 183 2.92 20.72 -1.23
CA GLU A 183 2.69 19.36 -0.73
C GLU A 183 3.24 19.17 0.68
N ARG A 184 4.46 19.66 0.96
CA ARG A 184 5.00 19.64 2.32
C ARG A 184 4.11 20.38 3.30
N ALA A 185 3.58 21.54 2.92
CA ALA A 185 2.71 22.31 3.79
C ALA A 185 1.39 21.57 4.07
N ILE A 186 0.79 20.95 3.05
CA ILE A 186 -0.40 20.08 3.19
C ILE A 186 -0.08 18.88 4.08
N ALA A 187 1.06 18.21 3.89
CA ALA A 187 1.45 17.04 4.67
C ALA A 187 1.67 17.36 6.16
N VAL A 188 2.25 18.53 6.47
CA VAL A 188 2.38 19.00 7.86
C VAL A 188 1.02 19.27 8.48
N VAL A 189 0.10 19.91 7.75
CA VAL A 189 -1.27 20.14 8.20
C VAL A 189 -2.02 18.82 8.40
N ASP A 190 -1.93 17.87 7.47
CA ASP A 190 -2.50 16.53 7.61
C ASP A 190 -1.99 15.86 8.89
N PHE A 191 -0.68 15.86 9.12
CA PHE A 191 -0.09 15.30 10.32
C PHE A 191 -0.65 15.94 11.60
N ASP A 192 -0.63 17.27 11.67
CA ASP A 192 -1.13 18.03 12.83
C ASP A 192 -2.62 17.75 13.08
N CYS A 193 -3.43 17.66 12.01
CA CYS A 193 -4.85 17.34 12.09
C CYS A 193 -5.13 15.89 12.49
N ARG A 194 -4.34 14.92 12.03
CA ARG A 194 -4.45 13.52 12.48
C ARG A 194 -4.12 13.38 13.96
N VAL A 195 -3.11 14.11 14.44
CA VAL A 195 -2.78 14.17 15.87
C VAL A 195 -3.91 14.82 16.66
N ALA A 196 -4.41 15.98 16.21
CA ALA A 196 -5.47 16.71 16.91
C ALA A 196 -6.80 15.96 17.00
N THR A 197 -7.05 15.01 16.10
CA THR A 197 -8.29 14.21 16.04
C THR A 197 -8.15 12.80 16.58
N ASP A 198 -6.97 12.43 17.12
CA ASP A 198 -6.63 11.07 17.54
C ASP A 198 -6.93 10.04 16.42
N TYR A 199 -6.59 10.40 15.18
CA TYR A 199 -7.06 9.70 13.99
C TYR A 199 -6.63 8.23 13.97
N GLU A 200 -5.34 7.97 14.16
CA GLU A 200 -4.80 6.61 14.15
C GLU A 200 -5.38 5.76 15.28
N GLN A 201 -5.43 6.29 16.50
CA GLN A 201 -5.97 5.61 17.68
C GLN A 201 -7.44 5.22 17.46
N THR A 202 -8.24 6.14 16.90
CA THR A 202 -9.67 5.93 16.63
C THR A 202 -9.87 4.88 15.53
N LEU A 203 -9.10 4.95 14.44
CA LEU A 203 -9.18 3.98 13.35
C LEU A 203 -8.80 2.57 13.80
N VAL A 204 -7.72 2.45 14.58
CA VAL A 204 -7.28 1.16 15.17
C VAL A 204 -8.35 0.62 16.11
N SER A 205 -8.91 1.46 16.99
CA SER A 205 -9.98 1.02 17.90
C SER A 205 -11.21 0.54 17.13
N ALA A 206 -11.60 1.23 16.06
CA ALA A 206 -12.72 0.83 15.24
C ALA A 206 -12.48 -0.53 14.57
N LEU A 207 -11.28 -0.74 14.01
CA LEU A 207 -10.90 -2.01 13.39
C LEU A 207 -10.91 -3.16 14.41
N VAL A 208 -10.31 -2.97 15.58
CA VAL A 208 -10.29 -3.99 16.64
C VAL A 208 -11.70 -4.39 17.06
N ASP A 209 -12.61 -3.41 17.20
CA ASP A 209 -14.00 -3.71 17.55
C ASP A 209 -14.74 -4.46 16.43
N LEU A 210 -14.48 -4.12 15.16
CA LEU A 210 -15.04 -4.84 14.01
C LEU A 210 -14.52 -6.27 13.93
N GLU A 211 -13.22 -6.47 14.14
CA GLU A 211 -12.59 -7.79 14.19
C GLU A 211 -13.14 -8.62 15.36
N ALA A 212 -13.30 -8.02 16.54
CA ALA A 212 -13.89 -8.70 17.69
C ALA A 212 -15.34 -9.12 17.45
N GLN A 213 -16.13 -8.27 16.79
CA GLN A 213 -17.50 -8.59 16.38
C GLN A 213 -17.53 -9.72 15.34
N PHE A 214 -16.64 -9.69 14.36
CA PHE A 214 -16.52 -10.73 13.35
C PHE A 214 -16.15 -12.08 13.97
N VAL A 215 -15.13 -12.11 14.84
CA VAL A 215 -14.71 -13.32 15.56
C VAL A 215 -15.86 -13.84 16.44
N ALA A 216 -16.61 -12.97 17.11
CA ALA A 216 -17.76 -13.38 17.90
C ALA A 216 -18.88 -13.99 17.04
N ALA A 217 -19.16 -13.39 15.88
CA ALA A 217 -20.20 -13.85 14.96
C ALA A 217 -19.83 -15.16 14.25
N HIS A 218 -18.56 -15.37 13.95
CA HIS A 218 -18.07 -16.51 13.17
C HIS A 218 -17.22 -17.49 13.99
N ARG A 219 -17.33 -17.46 15.33
CA ARG A 219 -16.48 -18.28 16.21
C ARG A 219 -16.48 -19.75 15.83
N GLN A 220 -17.66 -20.32 15.59
CA GLN A 220 -17.78 -21.73 15.22
C GLN A 220 -17.08 -22.04 13.88
N GLU A 221 -17.31 -21.23 12.85
CA GLU A 221 -16.69 -21.42 11.53
C GLU A 221 -15.16 -21.25 11.59
N LEU A 222 -14.67 -20.34 12.42
CA LEU A 222 -13.24 -20.14 12.68
C LEU A 222 -12.63 -21.33 13.43
N ASP A 223 -13.32 -21.87 14.43
CA ASP A 223 -12.89 -23.06 15.17
C ASP A 223 -12.84 -24.29 14.23
N GLU A 224 -13.83 -24.44 13.34
CA GLU A 224 -13.88 -25.50 12.32
C GLU A 224 -12.76 -25.36 11.27
N LEU A 225 -12.49 -24.13 10.81
CA LEU A 225 -11.37 -23.83 9.92
C LEU A 225 -10.02 -24.16 10.57
N LEU A 226 -9.81 -23.74 11.82
CA LEU A 226 -8.59 -24.05 12.57
C LEU A 226 -8.38 -25.56 12.70
N ALA A 227 -9.43 -26.30 13.06
CA ALA A 227 -9.35 -27.75 13.16
C ALA A 227 -9.03 -28.41 11.81
N ALA A 228 -9.61 -27.93 10.70
CA ALA A 228 -9.34 -28.45 9.35
C ALA A 228 -7.87 -28.23 8.94
N VAL A 229 -7.31 -27.05 9.24
CA VAL A 229 -5.90 -26.73 8.99
C VAL A 229 -4.97 -27.59 9.86
N GLU A 230 -5.26 -27.73 11.15
CA GLU A 230 -4.44 -28.52 12.09
C GLU A 230 -4.43 -30.03 11.77
N LEU A 231 -5.54 -30.55 11.23
CA LEU A 231 -5.67 -31.97 10.84
C LEU A 231 -5.11 -32.27 9.45
N GLY A 232 -4.56 -31.29 8.74
CA GLY A 232 -4.04 -31.46 7.37
C GLY A 232 -5.14 -31.83 6.38
N GLN A 233 -6.36 -31.32 6.61
CA GLN A 233 -7.47 -31.39 5.65
C GLN A 233 -7.44 -30.19 4.68
N ALA A 234 -6.27 -29.58 4.55
CA ALA A 234 -5.91 -28.39 3.80
C ALA A 234 -4.90 -28.74 2.71
#